data_AF-A0AAJ2FCH7-F1
#
_entry.id   AF-A0AAJ2FCH7-F1
#
_cell.length_a   1.000
_cell.length_b   1.000
_cell.length_c   1.000
_cell.angle_alpha   90.00
_cell.angle_beta   90.00
_cell.angle_gamma   90.00
#
_symmetry.space_group_name_H-M   'P 1'
#
loop_
_entity.id
_entity.type
_entity.pdbx_description
1 polymer ?
#
loop_
_entity_poly.entity_id
_entity_poly.type
_entity_poly.pdbx_seq_one_letter_code
_entity_poly.pdbx_strand_id
1 'polypeptide(L)'
;METEIEIATVVGYLASQLKENVSIKSFLNDFAEGTVNWMRDIFLKEDGSENDMVRSLKEKPDSPAKQNVVKAAIASALEDNPSNEHFLLAMAKVIAEKTGNKTTTNTMNVTGDNNNSIQGISGSTITIHK
;
A
#
# COMPACT_ATOMS: atom_id res chain seq x y z
N MET A 1 -2.73 -2.22 -13.00
CA MET A 1 -1.81 -1.07 -12.81
C MET A 1 -2.04 -0.39 -11.45
N GLU A 2 -3.27 -0.38 -10.90
CA GLU A 2 -3.63 0.14 -9.56
C GLU A 2 -3.33 -0.80 -8.37
N THR A 3 -2.44 -1.78 -8.53
CA THR A 3 -2.02 -2.64 -7.40
C THR A 3 -0.52 -2.49 -7.18
N GLU A 4 0.23 -2.32 -8.26
CA GLU A 4 1.69 -2.12 -8.23
C GLU A 4 2.09 -0.79 -7.57
N ILE A 5 1.31 0.28 -7.79
CA ILE A 5 1.55 1.61 -7.20
C ILE A 5 1.33 1.57 -5.68
N GLU A 6 0.34 0.81 -5.23
CA GLU A 6 -0.11 0.67 -3.86
C GLU A 6 0.85 -0.23 -3.10
N ILE A 7 1.31 -1.33 -3.72
CA ILE A 7 2.44 -2.13 -3.22
C ILE A 7 3.68 -1.25 -3.06
N ALA A 8 4.02 -0.44 -4.07
CA ALA A 8 5.16 0.45 -3.99
C ALA A 8 5.01 1.50 -2.87
N THR A 9 3.80 2.02 -2.67
CA THR A 9 3.47 2.99 -1.60
C THR A 9 3.66 2.35 -0.23
N VAL A 10 3.10 1.16 0.00
CA VAL A 10 3.23 0.43 1.27
C VAL A 10 4.68 0.09 1.57
N VAL A 11 5.41 -0.47 0.60
CA VAL A 11 6.82 -0.86 0.79
C VAL A 11 7.72 0.36 0.95
N GLY A 12 7.48 1.43 0.20
CA GLY A 12 8.26 2.68 0.33
C GLY A 12 8.07 3.32 1.70
N TYR A 13 6.84 3.37 2.19
CA TYR A 13 6.56 3.89 3.52
C TYR A 13 7.15 2.99 4.62
N LEU A 14 7.03 1.66 4.49
CA LEU A 14 7.69 0.72 5.40
C LEU A 14 9.22 0.95 5.43
N ALA A 15 9.87 1.06 4.28
CA ALA A 15 11.31 1.32 4.21
C ALA A 15 11.69 2.64 4.90
N SER A 16 10.88 3.69 4.72
CA SER A 16 11.07 4.98 5.40
C SER A 16 10.96 4.83 6.92
N GLN A 17 9.95 4.11 7.41
CA GLN A 17 9.77 3.86 8.84
C GLN A 17 10.93 3.06 9.44
N LEU A 18 11.38 1.99 8.76
CA LEU A 18 12.52 1.19 9.19
C LEU A 18 13.83 2.01 9.25
N LYS A 19 14.01 2.94 8.30
CA LYS A 19 15.14 3.89 8.30
C LYS A 19 15.13 4.82 9.52
N GLU A 20 13.94 5.17 10.01
CA GLU A 20 13.73 5.97 11.23
C GLU A 20 13.79 5.11 12.52
N ASN A 21 14.22 3.84 12.42
CA ASN A 21 14.24 2.86 13.52
C ASN A 21 12.85 2.53 14.10
N VAL A 22 11.78 2.81 13.36
CA VAL A 22 10.43 2.39 13.73
C VAL A 22 10.32 0.88 13.55
N SER A 23 9.83 0.18 14.58
CA SER A 23 9.66 -1.28 14.53
C SER A 23 8.51 -1.67 13.61
N ILE A 24 8.58 -2.87 13.01
CA ILE A 24 7.50 -3.41 12.18
C ILE A 24 6.17 -3.46 12.95
N LYS A 25 6.22 -3.78 14.25
CA LYS A 25 5.03 -3.82 15.11
C LYS A 25 4.39 -2.43 15.24
N SER A 26 5.22 -1.40 15.42
CA SER A 26 4.74 -0.01 15.49
C SER A 26 4.16 0.45 14.15
N PHE A 27 4.79 0.10 13.03
CA PHE A 27 4.25 0.37 11.69
C PHE A 27 2.86 -0.27 11.51
N LEU A 28 2.69 -1.53 11.91
CA LEU A 28 1.42 -2.23 11.76
C LEU A 28 0.30 -1.66 12.63
N ASN A 29 0.61 -1.05 13.78
CA ASN A 29 -0.42 -0.48 14.68
C ASN A 29 -1.24 0.65 14.05
N ASP A 30 -0.80 1.19 12.92
CA ASP A 30 -1.49 2.27 12.21
C ASP A 30 -2.69 1.79 11.38
N PHE A 31 -2.90 0.48 11.24
CA PHE A 31 -3.88 -0.10 10.33
C PHE A 31 -4.97 -0.90 11.06
N ALA A 32 -6.08 -1.16 10.35
CA ALA A 32 -7.17 -1.97 10.87
C ALA A 32 -6.72 -3.42 11.13
N GLU A 33 -7.33 -4.09 12.11
CA GLU A 33 -6.91 -5.41 12.57
C GLU A 33 -6.83 -6.46 11.46
N GLY A 34 -7.81 -6.52 10.55
CA GLY A 34 -7.79 -7.45 9.41
C GLY A 34 -6.58 -7.24 8.49
N THR A 35 -6.27 -5.97 8.20
CA THR A 35 -5.08 -5.57 7.43
C THR A 35 -3.80 -5.96 8.17
N VAL A 36 -3.76 -5.74 9.49
CA VAL A 36 -2.60 -6.10 10.32
C VAL A 36 -2.36 -7.59 10.29
N ASN A 37 -3.41 -8.40 10.45
CA ASN A 37 -3.28 -9.86 10.45
C ASN A 37 -2.76 -10.37 9.11
N TRP A 38 -3.32 -9.88 8.00
CA TRP A 38 -2.82 -10.22 6.67
C TRP A 38 -1.34 -9.85 6.48
N MET A 39 -0.93 -8.65 6.89
CA MET A 39 0.47 -8.22 6.76
C MET A 39 1.42 -8.97 7.70
N ARG A 40 0.94 -9.41 8.88
CA ARG A 40 1.73 -10.24 9.80
C ARG A 40 2.09 -11.57 9.15
N ASP A 41 1.14 -12.21 8.45
CA ASP A 41 1.39 -13.47 7.76
C ASP A 41 2.46 -13.34 6.67
N ILE A 42 2.58 -12.14 6.07
CA ILE A 42 3.58 -11.85 5.04
C ILE A 42 4.93 -11.47 5.67
N PHE A 43 4.94 -10.68 6.74
CA PHE A 43 6.14 -10.00 7.26
C PHE A 43 6.78 -10.68 8.47
N LEU A 44 6.02 -11.48 9.20
CA LEU A 44 6.47 -12.15 10.40
C LEU A 44 6.54 -13.67 10.17
N LYS A 45 7.39 -14.33 10.95
CA LYS A 45 7.39 -15.78 11.07
C LYS A 45 6.29 -16.20 12.06
N GLU A 46 6.02 -17.50 12.14
CA GLU A 46 5.04 -18.09 13.08
C GLU A 46 5.33 -17.72 14.56
N ASP A 47 6.60 -17.46 14.90
CA ASP A 47 7.02 -17.03 16.24
C ASP A 47 6.83 -15.52 16.51
N GLY A 48 6.30 -14.77 15.52
CA GLY A 48 6.10 -13.32 15.59
C GLY A 48 7.37 -12.49 15.39
N SER A 49 8.49 -13.10 15.01
CA SER A 49 9.73 -12.40 14.66
C SER A 49 9.73 -11.92 13.20
N GLU A 50 10.51 -10.88 12.90
CA GLU A 50 10.71 -10.38 11.53
C GLU A 50 11.30 -11.49 10.64
N ASN A 51 10.66 -11.72 9.49
CA ASN A 51 11.21 -12.65 8.51
C ASN A 51 12.47 -12.08 7.82
N ASP A 52 13.12 -12.91 7.01
CA ASP A 52 14.45 -12.58 6.50
C ASP A 52 14.41 -11.44 5.45
N MET A 53 13.28 -11.28 4.74
CA MET A 53 13.11 -10.15 3.81
C MET A 53 12.92 -8.83 4.54
N VAL A 54 12.14 -8.78 5.62
CA VAL A 54 11.96 -7.56 6.43
C VAL A 54 13.26 -7.20 7.14
N ARG A 55 13.97 -8.19 7.68
CA ARG A 55 15.30 -7.99 8.29
C ARG A 55 16.31 -7.43 7.29
N SER A 56 16.37 -8.03 6.09
CA SER A 56 17.23 -7.53 5.01
C SER A 56 16.87 -6.11 4.56
N LEU A 57 15.57 -5.78 4.53
CA LEU A 57 15.12 -4.43 4.20
C LEU A 57 15.50 -3.44 5.30
N LYS A 58 15.36 -3.82 6.57
CA LYS A 58 15.74 -2.99 7.72
C LYS A 58 17.23 -2.65 7.75
N GLU A 59 18.09 -3.58 7.34
CA GLU A 59 19.54 -3.33 7.21
C GLU A 59 19.88 -2.35 6.09
N LYS A 60 19.13 -2.38 4.98
CA LYS A 60 19.35 -1.53 3.80
C LYS A 60 18.02 -1.02 3.22
N PRO A 61 17.34 -0.07 3.90
CA PRO A 61 15.99 0.36 3.54
C PRO A 61 15.95 1.06 2.17
N ASP A 62 17.04 1.75 1.80
CA ASP A 62 17.16 2.43 0.51
C ASP A 62 17.54 1.49 -0.65
N SER A 63 17.73 0.18 -0.41
CA SER A 63 18.13 -0.77 -1.45
C SER A 63 16.95 -1.15 -2.35
N PRO A 64 16.98 -0.82 -3.66
CA PRO A 64 15.90 -1.17 -4.57
C PRO A 64 15.70 -2.69 -4.66
N ALA A 65 16.78 -3.46 -4.60
CA ALA A 65 16.73 -4.92 -4.61
C ALA A 65 15.97 -5.47 -3.40
N LYS A 66 16.22 -4.93 -2.19
CA LYS A 66 15.53 -5.38 -0.97
C LYS A 66 14.06 -4.95 -0.96
N GLN A 67 13.77 -3.74 -1.41
CA GLN A 67 12.37 -3.30 -1.58
C GLN A 67 11.62 -4.20 -2.56
N ASN A 68 12.22 -4.55 -3.70
CA ASN A 68 11.58 -5.39 -4.71
C ASN A 68 11.26 -6.80 -4.19
N VAL A 69 12.07 -7.38 -3.30
CA VAL A 69 11.75 -8.66 -2.66
C VAL A 69 10.47 -8.55 -1.83
N VAL A 70 10.32 -7.48 -1.04
CA VAL A 70 9.12 -7.27 -0.23
C VAL A 70 7.90 -6.97 -1.11
N LYS A 71 8.07 -6.20 -2.20
CA LYS A 71 7.00 -5.96 -3.18
C LYS A 71 6.52 -7.28 -3.80
N ALA A 72 7.45 -8.13 -4.21
CA ALA A 72 7.14 -9.43 -4.79
C ALA A 72 6.40 -10.35 -3.81
N ALA A 73 6.74 -10.33 -2.53
CA ALA A 73 6.04 -11.10 -1.51
C ALA A 73 4.57 -10.65 -1.34
N ILE A 74 4.32 -9.33 -1.34
CA ILE A 74 2.95 -8.80 -1.29
C ILE A 74 2.19 -9.14 -2.57
N ALA A 75 2.83 -9.00 -3.73
CA ALA A 75 2.22 -9.37 -5.02
C ALA A 75 1.84 -10.85 -5.06
N SER A 76 2.75 -11.74 -4.65
CA SER A 76 2.48 -13.18 -4.55
C SER A 76 1.32 -13.48 -3.60
N ALA A 77 1.28 -12.84 -2.43
CA ALA A 77 0.19 -13.05 -1.46
C ALA A 77 -1.19 -12.58 -1.99
N LEU A 78 -1.20 -11.58 -2.88
CA LEU A 78 -2.41 -11.13 -3.57
C LEU A 78 -2.77 -12.03 -4.75
N GLU A 79 -1.80 -12.60 -5.46
CA GLU A 79 -2.05 -13.61 -6.49
C GLU A 79 -2.68 -14.87 -5.88
N ASP A 80 -2.18 -15.31 -4.72
CA ASP A 80 -2.72 -16.46 -3.99
C ASP A 80 -4.11 -16.20 -3.41
N ASN A 81 -4.37 -14.96 -2.96
CA ASN A 81 -5.68 -14.55 -2.47
C ASN A 81 -6.05 -13.12 -2.90
N PRO A 82 -6.68 -12.96 -4.07
CA PRO A 82 -7.05 -11.66 -4.62
C PRO A 82 -8.04 -10.89 -3.74
N SER A 83 -8.80 -11.60 -2.89
CA SER A 83 -9.76 -10.96 -1.99
C SER A 83 -9.06 -10.02 -1.00
N ASN A 84 -7.75 -10.18 -0.75
CA ASN A 84 -6.99 -9.33 0.17
C ASN A 84 -6.61 -7.96 -0.42
N GLU A 85 -6.92 -7.68 -1.70
CA GLU A 85 -6.62 -6.39 -2.34
C GLU A 85 -7.17 -5.20 -1.54
N HIS A 86 -8.37 -5.34 -0.96
CA HIS A 86 -8.96 -4.29 -0.14
C HIS A 86 -8.10 -3.90 1.09
N PHE A 87 -7.31 -4.83 1.64
CA PHE A 87 -6.38 -4.53 2.73
C PHE A 87 -5.20 -3.69 2.24
N LEU A 88 -4.65 -3.99 1.05
CA LEU A 88 -3.60 -3.19 0.44
C LEU A 88 -4.09 -1.76 0.17
N LEU A 89 -5.27 -1.62 -0.43
CA LEU A 89 -5.89 -0.32 -0.71
C LEU A 89 -6.12 0.49 0.58
N ALA A 90 -6.59 -0.17 1.65
CA ALA A 90 -6.77 0.47 2.95
C ALA A 90 -5.44 0.98 3.53
N MET A 91 -4.35 0.21 3.42
CA MET A 91 -3.03 0.67 3.86
C MET A 91 -2.54 1.87 3.06
N ALA A 92 -2.61 1.77 1.73
CA ALA A 92 -2.17 2.85 0.85
C ALA A 92 -2.91 4.15 1.16
N LYS A 93 -4.22 4.06 1.44
CA LYS A 93 -5.04 5.20 1.87
C LYS A 93 -4.58 5.78 3.21
N VAL A 94 -4.37 4.96 4.24
CA VAL A 94 -3.89 5.43 5.56
C VAL A 94 -2.51 6.09 5.44
N ILE A 95 -1.62 5.54 4.61
CA ILE A 95 -0.30 6.10 4.34
C ILE A 95 -0.40 7.44 3.62
N ALA A 96 -1.26 7.55 2.61
CA ALA A 96 -1.54 8.79 1.91
C ALA A 96 -2.05 9.90 2.86
N GLU A 97 -2.95 9.54 3.77
CA GLU A 97 -3.48 10.44 4.81
C GLU A 97 -2.38 10.91 5.78
N LYS A 98 -1.48 10.01 6.20
CA LYS A 98 -0.37 10.31 7.12
C LYS A 98 0.76 11.14 6.50
N THR A 99 1.10 10.85 5.24
CA THR A 99 2.23 11.48 4.56
C THR A 99 1.86 12.83 3.91
N GLY A 100 0.59 13.22 3.98
CA GLY A 100 0.10 14.43 3.32
C GLY A 100 0.05 14.32 1.79
N ASN A 101 0.49 13.19 1.22
CA ASN A 101 0.30 12.83 -0.17
C ASN A 101 -1.16 12.41 -0.35
N LYS A 102 -2.05 13.40 -0.47
CA LYS A 102 -3.42 13.17 -0.92
C LYS A 102 -3.40 12.73 -2.39
N THR A 103 -3.16 11.44 -2.64
CA THR A 103 -3.65 10.84 -3.88
C THR A 103 -5.18 10.87 -3.76
N THR A 104 -5.76 11.90 -4.36
CA THR A 104 -7.20 12.12 -4.35
C THR A 104 -7.80 11.18 -5.37
N THR A 105 -8.08 9.93 -4.99
CA THR A 105 -8.93 9.06 -5.82
C THR A 105 -10.36 9.55 -5.67
N ASN A 106 -10.78 10.46 -6.56
CA ASN A 106 -12.17 10.84 -6.70
C ASN A 106 -12.92 9.66 -7.33
N THR A 107 -13.54 8.80 -6.52
CA THR A 107 -14.43 7.75 -7.02
C THR A 107 -15.72 8.41 -7.48
N MET A 108 -15.91 8.56 -8.80
CA MET A 108 -17.19 8.98 -9.37
C MET A 108 -18.02 7.74 -9.67
N ASN A 109 -19.04 7.47 -8.85
CA ASN A 109 -19.98 6.40 -9.12
C ASN A 109 -20.93 6.85 -10.25
N VAL A 110 -20.85 6.23 -11.42
CA VAL A 110 -21.75 6.56 -12.55
C VAL A 110 -22.77 5.45 -12.71
N THR A 111 -24.05 5.78 -12.53
CA THR A 111 -25.18 4.86 -12.73
C THR A 111 -26.09 5.40 -13.84
N GLY A 112 -26.34 4.59 -14.86
CA GLY A 112 -27.19 4.89 -16.02
C GLY A 112 -26.73 4.15 -17.28
N ASP A 113 -27.64 3.94 -18.24
CA ASP A 113 -27.30 3.28 -19.51
C ASP A 113 -26.66 4.25 -20.51
N ASN A 114 -25.74 3.73 -21.34
CA ASN A 114 -25.02 4.43 -22.43
C ASN A 114 -23.91 5.40 -22.00
N ASN A 115 -23.04 4.97 -21.08
CA ASN A 115 -21.95 5.78 -20.56
C ASN A 115 -20.63 5.55 -21.35
N ASN A 116 -20.08 6.60 -21.96
CA ASN A 116 -18.83 6.52 -22.73
C ASN A 116 -17.81 7.48 -22.10
N SER A 117 -16.69 6.96 -21.58
CA SER A 117 -15.71 7.75 -20.82
C SER A 117 -14.35 7.79 -21.52
N ILE A 118 -13.86 8.99 -21.82
CA ILE A 118 -12.48 9.23 -22.24
C ILE A 118 -11.87 10.16 -21.21
N GLN A 119 -10.88 9.67 -20.45
CA GLN A 119 -10.22 10.42 -19.39
C GLN A 119 -8.82 10.86 -19.84
N GLY A 120 -8.60 12.17 -19.89
CA GLY A 120 -7.28 12.77 -20.03
C GLY A 120 -7.00 13.64 -18.81
N ILE A 121 -5.88 13.43 -18.14
CA ILE A 121 -5.48 14.19 -16.96
C ILE A 121 -4.46 15.27 -17.32
N SER A 122 -4.82 16.53 -17.09
CA SER A 122 -3.86 17.64 -16.98
C SER A 122 -4.41 18.75 -16.07
N GLY A 123 -3.88 18.81 -14.85
CA GLY A 123 -3.77 20.02 -14.01
C GLY A 123 -4.98 20.93 -13.81
N SER A 124 -6.22 20.44 -13.74
CA SER A 124 -7.40 21.34 -13.72
C SER A 124 -8.30 21.18 -12.48
N THR A 125 -8.68 22.32 -11.90
CA THR A 125 -9.75 22.45 -10.88
C THR A 125 -11.12 22.35 -11.54
N ILE A 126 -12.02 21.52 -10.99
CA ILE A 126 -13.40 21.37 -11.46
C ILE A 126 -14.31 22.29 -10.64
N THR A 127 -15.00 23.22 -11.29
CA THR A 127 -16.05 24.05 -10.67
C THR A 127 -17.39 23.73 -11.31
N ILE A 128 -18.33 23.20 -10.53
CA ILE A 128 -19.70 22.91 -10.96
C ILE A 128 -20.59 24.09 -10.59
N HIS A 129 -21.28 24.67 -11.57
CA HIS A 129 -22.34 25.65 -11.32
C HIS A 129 -23.69 24.95 -11.43
N LYS A 130 -24.63 25.37 -10.57
CA LYS A 130 -26.02 24.87 -10.56
C LYS A 130 -26.79 25.29 -11.80
#